data_AF-A0A7H1MDN3-F1
#
_entry.id   AF-A0A7H1MDN3-F1
#
_cell.length_a   1.000
_cell.length_b   1.000
_cell.length_c   1.000
_cell.angle_alpha   90.00
_cell.angle_beta   90.00
_cell.angle_gamma   90.00
#
_symmetry.space_group_name_H-M   'P 1'
#
loop_
_entity.id
_entity.type
_entity.pdbx_description
1 polymer ?
#
loop_
_entity_poly.entity_id
_entity_poly.type
_entity_poly.pdbx_seq_one_letter_code
_entity_poly.pdbx_strand_id
1 'polypeptide(L)'
;MQCRFIYGRNGRRLMVAEMDDELDNINCTDEDLDCLGEYYRDMTVIFDVDRYIRLHTLLHGITAEDRRSLKVYMDAVIRSQSGSFVHALLGCCLEIYWYGCTDVEAHWFWQDTNIDFNVALIFPPEFYADPAAWFEREIAAKGIQNDEESGV
;
A
#
# COMPACT_ATOMS: atom_id res chain seq x y z
N MET A 1 -9.74 -5.18 5.07
CA MET A 1 -9.44 -4.06 4.15
C MET A 1 -10.60 -3.77 3.20
N GLN A 2 -10.98 -2.49 3.04
CA GLN A 2 -11.88 -2.01 1.99
C GLN A 2 -11.09 -1.27 0.90
N CYS A 3 -11.59 -1.26 -0.34
CA CYS A 3 -10.92 -0.56 -1.44
C CYS A 3 -11.87 0.20 -2.37
N ARG A 4 -11.39 1.35 -2.85
CA ARG A 4 -12.02 2.18 -3.88
C ARG A 4 -10.95 2.74 -4.84
N PHE A 5 -11.40 3.29 -5.96
CA PHE A 5 -10.52 3.83 -6.99
C PHE A 5 -10.79 5.32 -7.23
N ILE A 6 -9.72 6.10 -7.36
CA ILE A 6 -9.80 7.53 -7.66
C ILE A 6 -8.88 7.91 -8.82
N TYR A 7 -9.20 9.00 -9.51
CA TYR A 7 -8.23 9.69 -10.38
C TYR A 7 -7.39 10.65 -9.55
N GLY A 8 -6.07 10.46 -9.57
CA GLY A 8 -5.12 11.44 -9.04
C GLY A 8 -4.98 12.66 -9.95
N ARG A 9 -4.33 13.72 -9.46
CA ARG A 9 -4.17 15.03 -10.14
C ARG A 9 -3.61 14.97 -11.58
N ASN A 10 -2.93 13.88 -11.96
CA ASN A 10 -2.35 13.69 -13.29
C ASN A 10 -3.14 12.67 -14.14
N GLY A 11 -4.40 12.37 -13.80
CA GLY A 11 -5.21 11.35 -14.45
C GLY A 11 -4.79 9.91 -14.15
N ARG A 12 -3.88 9.70 -13.18
CA ARG A 12 -3.44 8.38 -12.76
C ARG A 12 -4.56 7.67 -12.01
N ARG A 13 -4.72 6.37 -12.25
CA ARG A 13 -5.66 5.53 -11.50
C ARG A 13 -5.01 5.13 -10.18
N LEU A 14 -5.56 5.61 -9.08
CA LEU A 14 -5.08 5.30 -7.74
C LEU A 14 -6.04 4.33 -7.07
N MET A 15 -5.49 3.32 -6.40
CA MET A 15 -6.23 2.52 -5.44
C MET A 15 -6.11 3.19 -4.08
N VAL A 16 -7.24 3.31 -3.39
CA VAL A 16 -7.31 3.72 -1.99
C VAL A 16 -7.70 2.48 -1.20
N ALA A 17 -6.78 1.96 -0.40
CA ALA A 17 -6.96 0.83 0.49
C ALA A 17 -7.15 1.35 1.92
N GLU A 18 -8.35 1.16 2.47
CA GLU A 18 -8.71 1.53 3.82
C GLU A 18 -8.58 0.28 4.69
N MET A 19 -7.68 0.34 5.68
CA MET A 19 -7.41 -0.78 6.58
C MET A 19 -8.58 -0.92 7.56
N ASP A 20 -8.94 -2.16 7.88
CA ASP A 20 -9.88 -2.49 8.96
C ASP A 20 -9.24 -2.29 10.33
N ASP A 21 -10.07 -2.14 11.36
CA ASP A 21 -9.67 -1.94 12.76
C ASP A 21 -8.78 -3.07 13.34
N GLU A 22 -8.53 -4.14 12.59
CA GLU A 22 -7.65 -5.26 12.96
C GLU A 22 -6.17 -4.88 12.76
N LEU A 23 -5.69 -4.08 13.72
CA LEU A 23 -4.34 -3.50 13.78
C LEU A 23 -3.26 -4.51 14.16
N ASP A 24 -3.65 -5.76 14.45
CA ASP A 24 -2.79 -6.87 14.84
C ASP A 24 -1.77 -7.29 13.76
N ASN A 25 -1.87 -6.72 12.54
CA ASN A 25 -1.01 -7.04 11.41
C ASN A 25 0.07 -5.99 11.13
N ILE A 26 0.16 -4.93 11.94
CA ILE A 26 1.24 -3.95 11.82
C ILE A 26 2.46 -4.48 12.59
N ASN A 27 3.58 -4.69 11.90
CA ASN A 27 4.84 -4.93 12.59
C ASN A 27 5.59 -3.61 12.77
N CYS A 28 6.35 -3.55 13.85
CA CYS A 28 7.14 -2.42 14.28
C CYS A 28 8.53 -2.93 14.69
N THR A 29 9.58 -2.16 14.44
CA THR A 29 10.93 -2.52 14.91
C THR A 29 11.11 -2.36 16.43
N ASP A 30 10.23 -1.63 17.10
CA ASP A 30 10.14 -1.52 18.55
C ASP A 30 9.03 -2.43 19.08
N GLU A 31 9.43 -3.56 19.67
CA GLU A 31 8.52 -4.58 20.22
C GLU A 31 7.78 -4.12 21.49
N ASP A 32 8.26 -3.06 22.16
CA ASP A 32 7.66 -2.51 23.38
C ASP A 32 6.58 -1.45 23.09
N LEU A 33 6.32 -1.14 21.81
CA LEU A 33 5.40 -0.10 21.37
C LEU A 33 3.94 -0.59 21.34
N ASP A 34 3.22 -0.41 22.46
CA ASP A 34 1.83 -0.91 22.64
C ASP A 34 0.73 0.04 22.11
N CYS A 35 1.09 1.13 21.43
CA CYS A 35 0.14 2.17 20.99
C CYS A 35 -0.18 2.14 19.49
N LEU A 36 0.22 1.09 18.76
CA LEU A 36 -0.03 0.93 17.32
C LEU A 36 -1.51 1.07 16.97
N GLY A 37 -2.38 0.46 17.78
CA GLY A 37 -3.82 0.48 17.56
C GLY A 37 -4.45 1.87 17.69
N GLU A 38 -3.87 2.76 18.49
CA GLU A 38 -4.38 4.12 18.63
C GLU A 38 -3.99 5.01 17.45
N TYR A 39 -2.80 4.82 16.90
CA TYR A 39 -2.25 5.68 15.84
C TYR A 39 -2.66 5.28 14.43
N TYR A 40 -3.00 4.00 14.21
CA TYR A 40 -3.17 3.46 12.87
C TYR A 40 -4.57 2.92 12.56
N ARG A 41 -5.53 3.04 13.48
CA ARG A 41 -6.91 2.54 13.30
C ARG A 41 -7.61 2.96 12.01
N ASP A 42 -7.30 4.13 11.48
CA ASP A 42 -7.91 4.68 10.27
C ASP A 42 -6.90 4.86 9.14
N MET A 43 -5.91 3.95 9.09
CA MET A 43 -4.88 3.98 8.08
C MET A 43 -5.46 3.75 6.69
N THR A 44 -5.03 4.61 5.77
CA THR A 44 -5.32 4.52 4.35
C THR A 44 -4.02 4.47 3.58
N VAL A 45 -3.86 3.45 2.73
CA VAL A 45 -2.74 3.29 1.80
C VAL A 45 -3.21 3.59 0.38
N ILE A 46 -2.52 4.49 -0.30
CA ILE A 46 -2.87 4.95 -1.64
C ILE A 46 -1.69 4.74 -2.57
N PHE A 47 -1.90 4.06 -3.69
CA PHE A 47 -0.85 3.80 -4.67
C PHE A 47 -1.37 3.79 -6.12
N ASP A 48 -0.44 3.98 -7.06
CA ASP A 48 -0.71 4.03 -8.51
C ASP A 48 -0.87 2.62 -9.09
N VAL A 49 -2.09 2.30 -9.54
CA VAL A 49 -2.47 1.00 -10.09
C VAL A 49 -1.65 0.66 -11.33
N ASP A 50 -1.50 1.62 -12.24
CA ASP A 50 -0.80 1.43 -13.50
C ASP A 50 0.70 1.22 -13.28
N ARG A 51 1.28 1.91 -12.29
CA ARG A 51 2.67 1.71 -11.88
C ARG A 51 2.87 0.33 -11.27
N TYR A 52 1.97 -0.10 -10.39
CA TYR A 52 2.00 -1.44 -9.81
C TYR A 52 2.00 -2.51 -10.92
N ILE A 53 1.03 -2.46 -11.85
CA ILE A 53 0.90 -3.44 -12.93
C ILE A 53 2.16 -3.50 -13.80
N ARG A 54 2.75 -2.34 -14.14
CA ARG A 54 4.00 -2.29 -14.90
C ARG A 54 5.16 -2.96 -14.16
N LEU A 55 5.34 -2.67 -12.88
CA LEU A 55 6.41 -3.26 -12.08
C LEU A 55 6.21 -4.76 -11.89
N HIS A 56 4.98 -5.18 -11.59
CA HIS A 56 4.60 -6.59 -11.48
C HIS A 56 4.89 -7.37 -12.76
N THR A 57 4.54 -6.81 -13.93
CA THR A 57 4.83 -7.40 -15.24
C THR A 57 6.32 -7.54 -15.50
N LEU A 58 7.11 -6.50 -15.16
CA LEU A 58 8.57 -6.55 -15.30
C LEU A 58 9.17 -7.66 -14.43
N LEU A 59 8.73 -7.78 -13.18
CA LEU A 59 9.17 -8.83 -12.26
C LEU A 59 8.85 -10.23 -12.77
N HIS A 60 7.68 -10.41 -13.38
CA HIS A 60 7.29 -11.67 -14.02
C HIS A 60 8.14 -12.05 -15.24
N GLY A 61 8.85 -11.10 -15.84
CA GLY A 61 9.80 -11.34 -16.93
C GLY A 61 11.21 -11.76 -16.47
N ILE A 62 11.56 -11.58 -15.19
CA ILE A 62 12.90 -11.89 -14.65
C ILE A 62 13.02 -13.40 -14.37
N THR A 63 14.20 -14.00 -14.46
CA THR A 63 14.37 -15.43 -14.13
C THR A 63 14.10 -15.69 -12.64
N ALA A 64 13.69 -16.91 -12.27
CA ALA A 64 13.41 -17.26 -10.88
C ALA A 64 14.64 -17.16 -9.95
N GLU A 65 15.84 -17.29 -10.50
CA GLU A 65 17.10 -17.19 -9.75
C GLU A 65 17.45 -15.74 -9.42
N ASP A 66 17.43 -14.85 -10.43
CA ASP A 66 17.65 -13.41 -10.25
C ASP A 66 16.59 -12.79 -9.34
N ARG A 67 15.36 -13.31 -9.42
CA ARG A 67 14.23 -12.92 -8.60
C ARG A 67 14.48 -13.04 -7.10
N ARG A 68 15.33 -13.95 -6.61
CA ARG A 68 15.52 -14.14 -5.16
C ARG A 68 16.34 -13.03 -4.49
N SER A 69 17.08 -12.23 -5.28
CA SER A 69 17.93 -11.16 -4.78
C SER A 69 17.32 -9.76 -4.90
N LEU A 70 16.12 -9.65 -5.48
CA LEU A 70 15.48 -8.38 -5.74
C LEU A 70 14.52 -8.00 -4.62
N LYS A 71 14.54 -6.71 -4.29
CA LYS A 71 13.48 -6.00 -3.58
C LYS A 71 12.97 -4.89 -4.48
N VAL A 72 11.66 -4.77 -4.63
CA VAL A 72 11.07 -3.68 -5.43
C VAL A 72 10.09 -2.89 -4.58
N TYR A 73 10.32 -1.58 -4.57
CA TYR A 73 9.48 -0.60 -3.90
C TYR A 73 8.86 0.34 -4.93
N MET A 74 7.69 0.87 -4.60
CA MET A 74 7.12 2.02 -5.28
C MET A 74 6.55 3.03 -4.28
N ASP A 75 6.52 4.29 -4.67
CA ASP A 75 5.95 5.33 -3.82
C ASP A 75 4.48 5.02 -3.48
N ALA A 76 4.13 5.23 -2.22
CA ALA A 76 2.77 5.17 -1.72
C ALA A 76 2.48 6.40 -0.87
N VAL A 77 1.22 6.77 -0.77
CA VAL A 77 0.75 7.75 0.21
C VAL A 77 0.07 6.98 1.31
N ILE A 78 0.61 7.06 2.52
CA ILE A 78 0.02 6.48 3.72
C ILE A 78 -0.48 7.62 4.58
N ARG A 79 -1.74 7.54 5.00
CA ARG A 79 -2.39 8.54 5.84
C ARG A 79 -3.08 7.83 6.99
N SER A 80 -3.11 8.49 8.13
CA SER A 80 -3.95 8.15 9.28
C SER A 80 -4.74 9.40 9.62
N GLN A 81 -6.07 9.29 9.74
CA GLN A 81 -6.92 10.43 10.10
C GLN A 81 -6.82 10.76 11.60
N SER A 82 -6.54 9.76 12.44
CA SER A 82 -6.30 9.92 13.87
C SER A 82 -4.84 10.22 14.19
N GLY A 83 -3.94 10.08 13.22
CA GLY A 83 -2.53 10.41 13.34
C GLY A 83 -2.34 11.90 13.66
N SER A 84 -1.63 12.19 14.75
CA SER A 84 -1.24 13.55 15.08
C SER A 84 0.01 13.97 14.30
N PHE A 85 0.22 15.27 14.08
CA PHE A 85 1.44 15.82 13.47
C PHE A 85 2.74 15.40 14.19
N VAL A 86 2.65 14.96 15.45
CA VAL A 86 3.76 14.42 16.25
C VAL A 86 4.26 13.07 15.72
N HIS A 87 3.40 12.34 14.97
CA HIS A 87 3.69 11.03 14.38
C HIS A 87 3.68 11.12 12.85
N ALA A 88 4.26 12.19 12.30
CA ALA A 88 4.34 12.39 10.86
C ALA A 88 4.97 11.16 10.18
N LEU A 89 4.22 10.54 9.28
CA LEU A 89 4.63 9.36 8.52
C LEU A 89 5.54 9.81 7.38
N LEU A 90 6.74 9.25 7.33
CA LEU A 90 7.72 9.52 6.28
C LEU A 90 8.13 8.23 5.56
N GLY A 91 8.75 8.38 4.39
CA GLY A 91 9.26 7.25 3.61
C GLY A 91 8.20 6.28 3.10
N CYS A 92 6.95 6.72 3.03
CA CYS A 92 5.82 5.88 2.67
C CYS A 92 6.04 5.19 1.31
N CYS A 93 6.10 3.87 1.31
CA CYS A 93 6.25 3.08 0.09
C CYS A 93 5.50 1.76 0.17
N LEU A 94 5.34 1.14 -1.00
CA LEU A 94 4.78 -0.18 -1.17
C LEU A 94 5.91 -1.12 -1.60
N GLU A 95 6.26 -2.08 -0.75
CA GLU A 95 7.06 -3.25 -1.14
C GLU A 95 6.13 -4.19 -1.90
N ILE A 96 6.45 -4.49 -3.15
CA ILE A 96 5.61 -5.32 -4.03
C ILE A 96 6.20 -6.70 -4.26
N TYR A 97 7.44 -6.90 -3.82
CA TYR A 97 8.20 -8.09 -4.12
C TYR A 97 9.43 -8.23 -3.22
N TRP A 98 9.53 -9.38 -2.54
CA TRP A 98 10.69 -9.77 -1.75
C TRP A 98 10.89 -11.28 -1.74
N TYR A 99 12.13 -11.72 -1.98
CA TYR A 99 12.57 -13.12 -1.82
C TYR A 99 11.74 -14.18 -2.57
N GLY A 100 11.10 -13.83 -3.69
CA GLY A 100 10.23 -14.76 -4.43
C GLY A 100 8.75 -14.63 -4.12
N CYS A 101 8.37 -13.85 -3.10
CA CYS A 101 6.99 -13.55 -2.74
C CYS A 101 6.53 -12.26 -3.41
N THR A 102 5.28 -12.24 -3.84
CA THR A 102 4.57 -11.07 -4.41
C THR A 102 3.64 -10.45 -3.39
N ASP A 103 3.96 -10.60 -2.11
CA ASP A 103 3.23 -9.95 -1.03
C ASP A 103 3.38 -8.44 -1.20
N VAL A 104 2.32 -7.73 -0.80
CA VAL A 104 2.21 -6.29 -0.96
C VAL A 104 2.22 -5.70 0.44
N GLU A 105 3.32 -5.10 0.83
CA GLU A 105 3.48 -4.50 2.16
C GLU A 105 3.60 -2.98 2.04
N ALA A 106 2.86 -2.26 2.86
CA ALA A 106 3.03 -0.82 3.01
C ALA A 106 4.05 -0.57 4.12
N HIS A 107 5.07 0.25 3.85
CA HIS A 107 6.12 0.61 4.81
C HIS A 107 6.13 2.11 5.05
N TRP A 108 6.44 2.51 6.27
CA TRP A 108 6.69 3.89 6.67
C TRP A 108 7.58 3.92 7.90
N PHE A 109 8.13 5.10 8.20
CA PHE A 109 8.86 5.32 9.46
C PHE A 109 8.34 6.58 10.16
N TRP A 110 8.54 6.62 11.47
CA TRP A 110 8.24 7.80 12.28
C TRP A 110 9.35 8.83 12.19
N GLN A 111 8.96 10.08 11.89
CA GLN A 111 9.88 11.20 11.86
C GLN A 111 10.69 11.31 13.16
N ASP A 112 11.99 11.55 13.01
CA ASP A 112 12.94 11.73 14.11
C ASP A 112 13.10 10.51 15.04
N THR A 113 12.71 9.32 14.58
CA THR A 113 12.93 8.04 15.26
C THR A 113 13.60 7.01 14.34
N ASN A 114 14.06 5.89 14.90
CA ASN A 114 14.52 4.72 14.14
C ASN A 114 13.44 3.62 14.08
N ILE A 115 12.17 4.00 14.21
CA ILE A 115 11.06 3.06 14.24
C ILE A 115 10.49 2.92 12.83
N ASP A 116 10.66 1.73 12.27
CA ASP A 116 10.10 1.33 10.99
C ASP A 116 8.86 0.49 11.22
N PHE A 117 7.87 0.67 10.35
CA PHE A 117 6.63 -0.06 10.39
C PHE A 117 6.36 -0.71 9.04
N ASN A 118 5.66 -1.83 9.07
CA ASN A 118 5.05 -2.40 7.87
C ASN A 118 3.68 -3.01 8.17
N VAL A 119 2.85 -3.10 7.14
CA VAL A 119 1.59 -3.84 7.18
C VAL A 119 1.34 -4.52 5.85
N ALA A 120 0.94 -5.78 5.89
CA ALA A 120 0.56 -6.51 4.69
C ALA A 120 -0.83 -6.06 4.19
N LEU A 121 -0.92 -5.69 2.91
CA LEU A 121 -2.18 -5.49 2.22
C LEU A 121 -2.67 -6.85 1.72
N ILE A 122 -3.69 -7.38 2.39
CA ILE A 122 -4.24 -8.71 2.06
C ILE A 122 -5.25 -8.58 0.93
N PHE A 123 -4.92 -9.18 -0.21
CA PHE A 123 -5.79 -9.26 -1.39
C PHE A 123 -6.41 -10.65 -1.53
N PRO A 124 -7.52 -10.79 -2.28
CA PRO A 124 -8.09 -12.11 -2.54
C PRO A 124 -7.21 -12.90 -3.54
N PRO A 125 -7.27 -14.25 -3.58
CA PRO A 125 -6.39 -15.07 -4.41
C PRO A 125 -6.36 -14.70 -5.90
N GLU A 126 -7.46 -14.20 -6.45
CA GLU A 126 -7.57 -13.79 -7.85
C GLU A 126 -6.67 -12.59 -8.18
N PHE A 127 -6.35 -11.76 -7.19
CA PHE A 127 -5.40 -10.66 -7.35
C PHE A 127 -4.00 -11.20 -7.65
N TYR A 128 -3.52 -12.15 -6.85
CA TYR A 128 -2.17 -12.70 -7.02
C TYR A 128 -2.02 -13.54 -8.29
N ALA A 129 -3.12 -14.07 -8.83
CA ALA A 129 -3.12 -14.81 -10.09
C ALA A 129 -2.94 -13.87 -11.31
N ASP A 130 -3.65 -12.74 -11.34
CA ASP A 130 -3.53 -11.72 -12.38
C ASP A 130 -3.97 -10.35 -11.83
N PRO A 131 -3.03 -9.55 -11.31
CA PRO A 131 -3.38 -8.27 -10.71
C PRO A 131 -4.00 -7.30 -11.71
N ALA A 132 -3.57 -7.35 -12.98
CA ALA A 132 -4.09 -6.46 -14.01
C ALA A 132 -5.57 -6.76 -14.28
N ALA A 133 -5.92 -8.04 -14.49
CA ALA A 133 -7.31 -8.43 -14.67
C ALA A 133 -8.17 -8.17 -13.43
N TRP A 134 -7.61 -8.35 -12.23
CA TRP A 134 -8.29 -8.03 -10.99
C TRP A 134 -8.62 -6.53 -10.89
N PHE A 135 -7.64 -5.65 -11.15
CA PHE A 135 -7.85 -4.21 -11.10
C PHE A 135 -8.90 -3.75 -12.11
N GLU A 136 -8.83 -4.19 -13.37
CA GLU A 136 -9.82 -3.79 -14.38
C GLU A 136 -11.23 -4.26 -14.02
N ARG A 137 -11.38 -5.47 -13.45
CA ARG A 137 -12.67 -5.98 -12.98
C ARG A 137 -13.23 -5.15 -11.83
N GLU A 138 -12.41 -4.86 -10.82
CA GLU A 138 -12.84 -4.08 -9.65
C GLU A 138 -13.15 -2.63 -10.03
N ILE A 139 -12.35 -2.03 -10.92
CA ILE A 139 -12.62 -0.70 -11.49
C ILE A 139 -13.92 -0.70 -12.29
N ALA A 140 -14.18 -1.71 -13.12
CA ALA A 140 -15.43 -1.80 -13.89
C ALA A 140 -16.66 -1.95 -12.97
N ALA A 141 -16.51 -2.67 -11.85
CA ALA A 141 -17.59 -2.88 -10.90
C ALA A 141 -17.88 -1.66 -10.01
N LYS A 142 -16.82 -0.99 -9.52
CA LYS A 142 -16.95 0.11 -8.54
C LYS A 142 -16.94 1.50 -9.17
N GLY A 143 -16.44 1.62 -10.39
CA GLY A 143 -16.10 2.89 -11.03
C GLY A 143 -14.83 3.54 -10.44
N ILE A 144 -14.40 4.63 -11.08
CA ILE A 144 -13.33 5.51 -10.57
C ILE A 144 -13.96 6.85 -10.22
N GLN A 145 -13.72 7.32 -9.00
CA GLN A 145 -14.19 8.62 -8.53
C GLN A 145 -13.18 9.71 -8.95
N ASN A 146 -13.67 10.86 -9.38
CA ASN A 146 -12.78 12.02 -9.52
C ASN A 146 -12.46 12.54 -8.11
N ASP A 147 -11.19 12.79 -7.83
CA ASP A 147 -10.78 13.57 -6.66
C ASP A 147 -11.03 15.07 -6.97
N GLU A 148 -12.28 15.44 -7.27
CA GLU A 148 -12.69 16.83 -7.46
C GLU A 148 -13.06 17.44 -6.10
N GLU A 149 -12.22 18.40 -5.69
CA GLU A 149 -12.51 19.47 -4.72
C GLU A 149 -12.85 19.04 -3.28
N SER A 150 -11.84 18.58 -2.52
CA SER A 150 -11.73 19.08 -1.14
C SER A 150 -11.36 20.56 -1.22
N GLY A 151 -12.37 21.40 -1.44
CA GLY A 151 -12.24 22.84 -1.36
C GLY A 151 -11.81 23.25 0.05
N VAL A 152 -10.56 23.69 0.17
CA VAL A 152 -10.12 24.77 1.07
C VAL A 152 -9.11 25.60 0.32
#